data_AF-A0AAJ3KG54-F1
#
_entry.id   AF-A0AAJ3KG54-F1
#
_cell.length_a   1.000
_cell.length_b   1.000
_cell.length_c   1.000
_cell.angle_alpha   90.00
_cell.angle_beta   90.00
_cell.angle_gamma   90.00
#
_symmetry.space_group_name_H-M   'P 1'
#
loop_
_entity.id
_entity.type
_entity.pdbx_description
1 polymer ?
#
loop_
_entity_poly.entity_id
_entity_poly.type
_entity_poly.pdbx_seq_one_letter_code
_entity_poly.pdbx_strand_id
1 'polypeptide(L)'
;MARREEKVDTELLAKLESSGDRIRVPLPKRKVNEMFAIADQILGGRRVRAVCEDGESRLARIPGKMRRRQWVREGDLIVVQPWDFQDEKANVCMRYTKTQSLYLSRKGVLPEIVDLFGMADFEAVADTDQEIPEATSEPEAVEAADTDSVEPEPVAEPAQDSEDDIDSFFG
;
A
#
# COMPACT_ATOMS: atom_id res chain seq x y z
N MET A 1 17.06 -11.61 6.74
CA MET A 1 18.04 -10.54 6.41
C MET A 1 17.43 -9.20 6.81
N ALA A 2 18.13 -8.42 7.63
CA ALA A 2 17.58 -7.22 8.25
C ALA A 2 17.16 -6.15 7.22
N ARG A 3 15.96 -5.61 7.43
CA ARG A 3 15.34 -4.49 6.70
C ARG A 3 16.22 -3.25 6.86
N ARG A 4 17.09 -2.96 5.90
CA ARG A 4 17.75 -1.65 5.84
C ARG A 4 16.69 -0.63 5.45
N GLU A 5 16.09 -0.03 6.47
CA GLU A 5 15.18 1.08 6.32
C GLU A 5 15.96 2.26 5.75
N GLU A 6 15.50 2.78 4.62
CA GLU A 6 16.06 4.01 4.05
C GLU A 6 15.71 5.13 5.04
N LYS A 7 16.73 5.75 5.65
CA LYS A 7 16.54 6.93 6.51
C LYS A 7 16.56 8.18 5.64
N VAL A 8 15.90 9.23 6.10
CA VAL A 8 15.97 10.55 5.44
C VAL A 8 17.34 11.14 5.74
N ASP A 9 18.10 11.42 4.68
CA ASP A 9 19.41 12.06 4.80
C ASP A 9 19.21 13.57 4.95
N THR A 10 19.26 14.05 6.19
CA THR A 10 19.01 15.47 6.55
C THR A 10 19.98 16.42 5.84
N GLU A 11 21.25 16.04 5.70
CA GLU A 11 22.23 16.83 4.95
C GLU A 11 21.92 16.93 3.45
N LEU A 12 21.42 15.85 2.84
CA LEU A 12 21.04 15.87 1.42
C LEU A 12 19.78 16.72 1.22
N LEU A 13 18.83 16.66 2.14
CA LEU A 13 17.64 17.51 2.13
C LEU A 13 18.02 18.99 2.24
N ALA A 14 18.87 19.34 3.19
CA ALA A 14 19.35 20.71 3.36
C ALA A 14 20.13 21.20 2.12
N LYS A 15 20.92 20.34 1.47
CA LYS A 15 21.59 20.67 0.20
C LYS A 15 20.60 20.89 -0.94
N LEU A 16 19.56 20.08 -1.04
CA LEU A 16 18.47 20.22 -2.02
C LEU A 16 17.69 21.53 -1.83
N GLU A 17 17.54 21.99 -0.60
CA GLU A 17 16.84 23.23 -0.24
C GLU A 17 17.72 24.49 -0.37
N SER A 18 19.00 24.39 0.01
CA SER A 18 19.91 25.54 0.09
C SER A 18 20.63 25.85 -1.22
N SER A 19 20.92 24.85 -2.06
CA SER A 19 21.76 25.06 -3.25
C SER A 19 20.92 25.30 -4.49
N GLY A 20 21.05 26.50 -5.06
CA GLY A 20 20.68 26.79 -6.45
C GLY A 20 21.43 25.94 -7.49
N ASP A 21 22.44 25.17 -7.05
CA ASP A 21 23.22 24.25 -7.86
C ASP A 21 22.77 22.77 -7.72
N ARG A 22 21.89 22.38 -8.64
CA ARG A 22 22.00 21.20 -9.53
C ARG A 22 21.66 19.78 -9.06
N ILE A 23 21.14 19.52 -7.88
CA ILE A 23 20.39 18.25 -7.69
C ILE A 23 18.93 18.47 -8.06
N ARG A 24 18.66 18.54 -9.37
CA ARG A 24 17.28 18.63 -9.87
C ARG A 24 16.63 17.26 -9.75
N VAL A 25 15.71 17.12 -8.79
CA VAL A 25 14.83 15.96 -8.72
C VAL A 25 14.04 15.87 -10.03
N PRO A 26 14.10 14.74 -10.77
CA PRO A 26 13.34 14.59 -12.01
C PRO A 26 11.86 14.69 -11.73
N LEU A 27 11.13 15.46 -12.53
CA LEU A 27 9.67 15.52 -12.46
C LEU A 27 9.05 14.58 -13.49
N PRO A 28 7.85 14.04 -13.23
CA PRO A 28 7.13 13.22 -14.20
C PRO A 28 6.81 14.02 -15.46
N LYS A 29 7.00 13.40 -16.63
CA LYS A 29 6.73 14.02 -17.92
C LYS A 29 5.26 13.86 -18.29
N ARG A 30 4.48 14.91 -18.02
CA ARG A 30 3.06 14.98 -18.42
C ARG A 30 2.81 14.74 -19.92
N LYS A 31 3.78 15.08 -20.78
CA LYS A 31 3.70 14.85 -22.24
C LYS A 31 3.64 13.37 -22.64
N VAL A 32 4.06 12.47 -21.76
CA VAL A 32 4.16 11.02 -22.01
C VAL A 32 3.20 10.26 -21.09
N ASN A 33 2.20 10.95 -20.54
CA ASN A 33 1.27 10.42 -19.54
C ASN A 33 1.98 9.82 -18.33
N GLU A 34 3.13 10.38 -17.93
CA GLU A 34 3.76 10.05 -16.66
C GLU A 34 3.12 10.85 -15.53
N MET A 35 2.89 10.18 -14.41
CA MET A 35 2.24 10.75 -13.23
C MET A 35 2.84 10.23 -11.93
N PHE A 36 2.59 10.97 -10.85
CA PHE A 36 2.96 10.51 -9.53
C PHE A 36 2.02 9.40 -9.06
N ALA A 37 2.57 8.45 -8.32
CA ALA A 37 1.80 7.43 -7.64
C ALA A 37 2.52 6.96 -6.37
N ILE A 38 1.77 6.39 -5.44
CA ILE A 38 2.30 5.71 -4.26
C ILE A 38 2.15 4.22 -4.46
N ALA A 39 3.21 3.48 -4.14
CA ALA A 39 3.13 2.03 -4.04
C ALA A 39 2.32 1.64 -2.80
N ASP A 40 1.13 1.07 -3.01
CA ASP A 40 0.23 0.62 -1.95
C ASP A 40 0.67 -0.77 -1.45
N GLN A 41 0.54 -1.78 -2.30
CA GLN A 41 0.85 -3.18 -1.95
C GLN A 41 1.68 -3.89 -3.03
N ILE A 42 2.64 -4.70 -2.60
CA ILE A 42 3.43 -5.54 -3.51
C ILE A 42 2.72 -6.89 -3.73
N LEU A 43 2.16 -7.07 -4.94
CA LEU A 43 1.43 -8.30 -5.32
C LEU A 43 2.35 -9.48 -5.70
N GLY A 44 3.67 -9.24 -5.78
CA GLY A 44 4.63 -10.23 -6.25
C GLY A 44 4.71 -10.32 -7.78
N GLY A 45 5.59 -11.18 -8.30
CA GLY A 45 5.73 -11.37 -9.76
C GLY A 45 6.08 -10.10 -10.55
N ARG A 46 6.73 -9.10 -9.92
CA ARG A 46 7.05 -7.76 -10.47
C ARG A 46 5.83 -6.86 -10.68
N ARG A 47 4.73 -7.13 -10.00
CA ARG A 47 3.53 -6.30 -10.00
C ARG A 47 3.41 -5.59 -8.65
N VAL A 48 2.98 -4.34 -8.69
CA VAL A 48 2.70 -3.52 -7.51
C VAL A 48 1.36 -2.81 -7.75
N ARG A 49 0.51 -2.76 -6.73
CA ARG A 49 -0.68 -1.92 -6.75
C ARG A 49 -0.22 -0.50 -6.42
N ALA A 50 -0.56 0.47 -7.26
CA ALA A 50 -0.16 1.86 -7.09
C ALA A 50 -1.37 2.78 -7.14
N VAL A 51 -1.51 3.66 -6.15
CA VAL A 51 -2.52 4.72 -6.15
C VAL A 51 -1.94 5.91 -6.91
N CYS A 52 -2.55 6.25 -8.03
CA CYS A 52 -2.11 7.33 -8.90
C CYS A 52 -2.62 8.68 -8.39
N GLU A 53 -2.04 9.77 -8.89
CA GLU A 53 -2.53 11.13 -8.63
C GLU A 53 -3.98 11.38 -9.07
N ASP A 54 -4.50 10.58 -10.00
CA ASP A 54 -5.90 10.65 -10.42
C ASP A 54 -6.87 10.05 -9.38
N GLY A 55 -6.33 9.44 -8.31
CA GLY A 55 -7.09 8.70 -7.29
C GLY A 55 -7.40 7.25 -7.67
N GLU A 56 -7.10 6.83 -8.89
CA GLU A 56 -7.29 5.45 -9.32
C GLU A 56 -6.14 4.54 -8.87
N SER A 57 -6.49 3.35 -8.38
CA SER A 57 -5.53 2.29 -8.11
C SER A 57 -5.27 1.46 -9.37
N ARG A 58 -4.02 1.42 -9.83
CA ARG A 58 -3.60 0.70 -11.04
C ARG A 58 -2.61 -0.41 -10.71
N LEU A 59 -2.61 -1.45 -11.53
CA LEU A 59 -1.64 -2.52 -11.43
C LEU A 59 -0.40 -2.16 -12.26
N ALA A 60 0.66 -1.74 -11.58
CA ALA A 60 1.89 -1.30 -12.20
C ALA A 60 2.92 -2.44 -12.34
N ARG A 61 3.52 -2.54 -13.53
CA ARG A 61 4.61 -3.48 -13.83
C ARG A 61 5.96 -2.85 -13.54
N ILE A 62 6.80 -3.54 -12.78
CA ILE A 62 8.17 -3.11 -12.45
C ILE A 62 9.16 -3.58 -13.54
N PRO A 63 9.82 -2.66 -14.27
CA PRO A 63 10.83 -3.02 -15.25
C PRO A 63 12.03 -3.75 -14.62
N GLY A 64 12.63 -4.66 -15.38
CA GLY A 64 13.80 -5.42 -14.90
C GLY A 64 15.02 -4.55 -14.56
N LYS A 65 15.12 -3.35 -15.16
CA LYS A 65 16.14 -2.34 -14.82
C LYS A 65 15.97 -1.82 -13.39
N MET A 66 14.74 -1.56 -12.98
CA MET A 66 14.44 -1.09 -11.61
C MET A 66 14.69 -2.19 -10.59
N ARG A 67 14.19 -3.41 -10.81
CA ARG A 67 14.40 -4.54 -9.90
C ARG A 67 15.87 -4.77 -9.52
N ARG A 68 16.82 -4.46 -10.41
CA ARG A 68 18.25 -4.61 -10.13
C ARG A 68 18.90 -3.39 -9.46
N ARG A 69 18.35 -2.18 -9.64
CA ARG A 69 18.99 -0.92 -9.21
C ARG A 69 18.26 -0.20 -8.08
N GLN A 70 16.93 -0.22 -8.10
CA GLN A 70 16.05 0.52 -7.19
C GLN A 70 14.87 -0.39 -6.82
N TRP A 71 14.95 -0.97 -5.62
CA TRP A 71 13.87 -1.82 -5.11
C TRP A 71 12.73 -0.93 -4.65
N VAL A 72 11.53 -1.21 -5.15
CA VAL A 72 10.30 -0.52 -4.73
C VAL A 72 9.75 -1.24 -3.52
N ARG A 73 9.43 -0.47 -2.48
CA ARG A 73 8.74 -0.93 -1.28
C ARG A 73 7.33 -0.34 -1.23
N GLU A 74 6.51 -0.87 -0.33
CA GLU A 74 5.22 -0.29 0.04
C GLU A 74 5.45 1.08 0.70
N GLY A 75 4.61 2.05 0.36
CA GLY A 75 4.72 3.45 0.77
C GLY A 75 5.79 4.27 0.04
N ASP A 76 6.47 3.74 -0.99
CA ASP A 76 7.43 4.52 -1.78
C ASP A 76 6.72 5.40 -2.82
N LEU A 77 7.20 6.63 -3.00
CA LEU A 77 6.78 7.51 -4.09
C LEU A 77 7.41 7.04 -5.41
N ILE A 78 6.57 6.80 -6.41
CA ILE A 78 6.98 6.31 -7.72
C ILE A 78 6.39 7.19 -8.83
N VAL A 79 7.01 7.10 -10.02
CA VAL A 79 6.43 7.61 -11.26
C VAL A 79 5.89 6.44 -12.04
N VAL A 80 4.63 6.53 -12.44
CA VAL A 80 3.96 5.53 -13.26
C VAL A 80 3.54 6.13 -14.59
N GLN A 81 3.48 5.26 -15.59
CA GLN A 81 2.96 5.55 -16.91
C GLN A 81 1.82 4.56 -17.21
N PRO A 82 0.56 4.99 -17.15
CA PRO A 82 -0.58 4.17 -17.58
C PRO A 82 -0.45 3.73 -19.04
N TRP A 83 -1.09 2.62 -19.39
CA TRP A 83 -1.11 2.15 -20.77
C TRP A 83 -2.23 2.85 -21.56
N ASP A 84 -1.93 3.30 -22.78
CA ASP A 84 -2.90 4.06 -23.59
C ASP A 84 -4.19 3.29 -23.95
N PHE A 85 -4.20 1.97 -23.80
CA PHE A 85 -5.33 1.10 -24.13
C PHE A 85 -5.96 0.40 -22.92
N GLN A 86 -5.32 0.46 -21.75
CA GLN A 86 -5.82 -0.17 -20.53
C GLN A 86 -5.37 0.63 -19.31
N ASP A 87 -6.23 1.55 -18.86
CA ASP A 87 -5.94 2.45 -17.76
C ASP A 87 -5.79 1.71 -16.42
N GLU A 88 -6.36 0.52 -16.27
CA GLU A 88 -6.16 -0.33 -15.08
C GLU A 88 -4.69 -0.77 -14.90
N LYS A 89 -3.88 -0.71 -15.96
CA LYS A 89 -2.49 -1.17 -15.98
C LYS A 89 -1.55 -0.02 -16.23
N ALA A 90 -0.39 -0.09 -15.58
CA ALA A 90 0.66 0.90 -15.74
C ALA A 90 2.05 0.25 -15.77
N ASN A 91 3.04 1.01 -16.19
CA ASN A 91 4.46 0.68 -16.01
C ASN A 91 5.08 1.63 -14.98
N VAL A 92 5.94 1.11 -14.12
CA VAL A 92 6.74 1.94 -13.21
C VAL A 92 7.95 2.49 -13.97
N CYS A 93 8.12 3.80 -14.02
CA CYS A 93 9.24 4.46 -14.69
C CYS A 93 10.43 4.66 -13.74
N MET A 94 10.19 5.22 -12.56
CA MET A 94 11.21 5.49 -11.55
C MET A 94 10.65 5.49 -10.13
N ARG A 95 11.55 5.42 -9.15
CA ARG A 95 11.26 5.51 -7.72
C ARG A 95 12.01 6.70 -7.16
N TYR A 96 11.37 7.51 -6.33
CA TYR A 96 12.04 8.56 -5.58
C TYR A 96 12.61 7.99 -4.28
N THR A 97 13.74 8.53 -3.83
CA THR A 97 14.23 8.25 -2.48
C THR A 97 13.36 9.00 -1.46
N LYS A 98 13.36 8.57 -0.19
CA LYS A 98 12.60 9.26 0.86
C LYS A 98 12.97 10.74 1.00
N THR A 99 14.25 11.07 0.85
CA THR A 99 14.71 12.47 0.86
C THR A 99 14.14 13.26 -0.32
N GLN A 100 14.03 12.64 -1.50
CA GLN A 100 13.44 13.28 -2.68
C GLN A 100 11.92 13.43 -2.55
N SER A 101 11.22 12.44 -2.02
CA SER A 101 9.77 12.55 -1.80
C SER A 101 9.44 13.64 -0.78
N LEU A 102 10.20 13.72 0.32
CA LEU A 102 10.04 14.79 1.30
C LEU A 102 10.34 16.18 0.72
N TYR A 103 11.38 16.30 -0.12
CA TYR A 103 11.67 17.55 -0.83
C TYR A 103 10.53 17.95 -1.79
N LEU A 104 9.94 17.00 -2.51
CA LEU A 104 8.82 17.26 -3.43
C LEU A 104 7.54 17.67 -2.69
N SER A 105 7.28 17.05 -1.53
CA SER A 105 6.19 17.42 -0.62
C SER A 105 6.37 18.85 -0.10
N ARG A 106 7.54 19.18 0.48
CA ARG A 106 7.83 20.55 0.99
C ARG A 106 7.72 21.63 -0.08
N LYS A 107 7.95 21.27 -1.34
CA LYS A 107 7.82 22.19 -2.48
C LYS A 107 6.37 22.37 -2.96
N GLY A 108 5.42 21.58 -2.47
CA GLY A 108 4.01 21.62 -2.87
C GLY A 108 3.78 21.16 -4.31
N VAL A 109 4.64 20.27 -4.84
CA VAL A 109 4.50 19.75 -6.22
C VAL A 109 3.66 18.47 -6.25
N LEU A 110 3.57 17.76 -5.11
CA LEU A 110 2.78 16.55 -5.00
C LEU A 110 1.30 16.92 -4.81
N PRO A 111 0.38 16.21 -5.48
CA PRO A 111 -1.05 16.33 -5.19
C PRO A 111 -1.35 15.75 -3.80
N GLU A 112 -2.37 16.29 -3.12
CA GLU A 112 -2.73 15.91 -1.73
C GLU A 112 -2.91 14.40 -1.57
N ILE A 113 -3.55 13.74 -2.54
CA ILE A 113 -3.77 12.29 -2.52
C ILE A 113 -2.48 11.45 -2.53
N VAL A 114 -1.38 12.03 -3.00
CA VAL A 114 -0.07 11.37 -3.10
C VAL A 114 0.91 11.91 -2.04
N ASP A 115 0.51 12.89 -1.23
CA ASP A 115 1.38 13.47 -0.20
C ASP A 115 1.22 12.76 1.16
N LEU A 116 1.77 11.55 1.27
CA LEU A 116 1.93 10.86 2.55
C LEU A 116 3.22 11.25 3.29
N PHE A 117 4.05 12.11 2.72
CA PHE A 117 5.41 12.41 3.21
C PHE A 117 5.48 13.76 3.92
N GLY A 118 4.63 14.70 3.51
CA GLY A 118 4.32 15.92 4.25
C GLY A 118 3.27 15.61 5.29
N MET A 119 3.48 16.08 6.51
CA MET A 119 2.51 15.95 7.58
C MET A 119 1.19 16.68 7.21
N ALA A 120 0.24 15.92 6.69
CA ALA A 120 -1.21 16.12 6.78
C ALA A 120 -1.73 14.69 6.99
N ASP A 121 -2.04 14.16 8.18
CA ASP A 121 -2.75 14.72 9.31
C ASP A 121 -2.32 13.99 10.60
N PHE A 122 -1.35 14.52 11.33
CA PHE A 122 -1.21 14.21 12.78
C PHE A 122 -1.13 15.48 13.64
N GLU A 123 -1.05 16.67 13.03
CA GLU A 123 -1.15 17.97 13.71
C GLU A 123 -2.59 18.53 13.73
N ALA A 124 -3.60 17.67 13.63
CA ALA A 124 -4.97 17.95 14.05
C ALA A 124 -5.42 17.09 15.25
N VAL A 125 -4.47 16.47 15.96
CA VAL A 125 -4.70 15.90 17.31
C VAL A 125 -3.79 16.60 18.34
N ALA A 126 -3.71 17.92 18.24
CA ALA A 126 -3.32 18.78 19.34
C ALA A 126 -4.52 19.69 19.66
N ASP A 127 -4.98 19.61 20.91
CA ASP A 127 -6.12 20.30 21.52
C ASP A 127 -7.53 19.77 21.19
N THR A 128 -7.80 18.53 21.60
CA THR A 128 -9.01 18.28 22.37
C THR A 128 -8.67 17.27 23.46
N ASP A 129 -8.44 17.79 24.67
CA ASP A 129 -8.72 17.06 25.90
C ASP A 129 -10.19 16.61 25.86
N GLN A 130 -10.45 15.40 25.36
CA GLN A 130 -11.65 14.66 25.70
C GLN A 130 -11.21 13.30 26.23
N GLU A 131 -11.27 13.26 27.56
CA GLU A 131 -11.12 12.11 28.43
C GLU A 131 -11.68 10.84 27.78
N ILE A 132 -10.83 9.82 27.68
CA ILE A 132 -11.28 8.44 27.57
C ILE A 132 -11.73 8.08 28.99
N PRO A 133 -13.04 7.90 29.30
CA PRO A 133 -13.39 7.34 30.60
C PRO A 133 -12.92 5.88 30.61
N GLU A 134 -11.91 5.63 31.44
CA GLU A 134 -11.68 4.30 32.02
C GLU A 134 -12.96 3.86 32.73
N ALA A 135 -13.67 2.91 32.14
CA ALA A 135 -14.65 2.11 32.85
C ALA A 135 -14.30 0.64 32.65
N THR A 136 -13.36 0.18 33.46
CA THR A 136 -13.23 -1.21 33.87
C THR A 136 -14.37 -1.55 34.83
N SER A 137 -15.25 -2.47 34.45
CA SER A 137 -16.00 -3.29 35.41
C SER A 137 -16.62 -4.52 34.71
N GLU A 138 -15.88 -5.62 34.70
CA GLU A 138 -16.47 -6.95 34.90
C GLU A 138 -16.35 -7.29 36.40
N PRO A 139 -17.01 -8.32 36.98
CA PRO A 139 -18.23 -9.06 36.63
C PRO A 139 -19.20 -9.23 37.84
N GLU A 140 -20.45 -9.71 37.65
CA GLU A 140 -21.05 -10.79 38.47
C GLU A 140 -22.47 -11.19 38.01
N ALA A 141 -22.77 -12.46 38.31
CA ALA A 141 -23.87 -13.29 37.84
C ALA A 141 -25.20 -13.09 38.60
N VAL A 142 -26.33 -13.41 37.96
CA VAL A 142 -27.47 -14.12 38.59
C VAL A 142 -28.34 -14.85 37.54
N GLU A 143 -28.36 -16.19 37.71
CA GLU A 143 -29.40 -17.22 37.45
C GLU A 143 -30.85 -16.72 37.59
N ALA A 144 -31.95 -17.30 37.09
CA ALA A 144 -32.32 -18.47 36.27
C ALA A 144 -33.86 -18.42 35.99
N ALA A 145 -34.36 -19.38 35.18
CA ALA A 145 -35.76 -19.84 34.91
C ALA A 145 -36.24 -19.56 33.46
N ASP A 146 -36.13 -20.54 32.55
CA ASP A 146 -37.11 -21.63 32.22
C ASP A 146 -38.27 -21.10 31.35
N THR A 147 -38.72 -21.67 30.22
CA THR A 147 -38.47 -22.86 29.37
C THR A 147 -39.29 -22.62 28.10
N ASP A 148 -38.84 -23.01 26.90
CA ASP A 148 -39.58 -24.00 26.10
C ASP A 148 -38.72 -24.53 24.95
N SER A 149 -38.85 -25.83 24.76
CA SER A 149 -38.04 -26.71 23.92
C SER A 149 -38.51 -26.73 22.47
N VAL A 150 -37.58 -26.72 21.51
CA VAL A 150 -37.77 -27.43 20.24
C VAL A 150 -36.46 -28.14 19.89
N GLU A 151 -36.56 -29.47 19.82
CA GLU A 151 -35.49 -30.42 19.48
C GLU A 151 -34.91 -30.20 18.08
N PRO A 152 -33.60 -30.42 17.88
CA PRO A 152 -33.03 -30.62 16.55
C PRO A 152 -33.12 -32.10 16.13
N GLU A 153 -33.87 -32.38 15.07
CA GLU A 153 -33.83 -33.67 14.35
C GLU A 153 -32.50 -33.81 13.58
N PRO A 154 -31.73 -34.91 13.78
CA PRO A 154 -30.55 -35.25 12.97
C PRO A 154 -30.92 -36.17 11.81
N VAL A 155 -30.67 -35.74 10.56
CA VAL A 155 -30.88 -36.61 9.39
C VAL A 155 -29.65 -36.63 8.46
N ALA A 156 -28.85 -37.68 8.65
CA ALA A 156 -28.22 -38.57 7.66
C ALA A 156 -27.17 -38.05 6.64
N GLU A 157 -25.93 -38.51 6.82
CA GLU A 157 -25.06 -39.06 5.74
C GLU A 157 -25.68 -40.39 5.23
N PRO A 158 -25.48 -40.88 3.96
CA PRO A 158 -24.14 -41.13 3.37
C PRO A 158 -24.02 -41.14 1.82
N ALA A 159 -22.76 -41.20 1.33
CA ALA A 159 -22.21 -41.89 0.13
C ALA A 159 -21.00 -41.05 -0.40
N GLN A 160 -19.75 -41.44 -0.20
CA GLN A 160 -19.00 -42.42 -1.01
C GLN A 160 -19.31 -42.33 -2.50
N ASP A 161 -18.63 -41.41 -3.19
CA ASP A 161 -18.30 -41.58 -4.60
C ASP A 161 -16.80 -41.85 -4.73
N SER A 162 -16.53 -42.85 -5.55
CA SER A 162 -15.34 -43.66 -5.70
C SER A 162 -14.16 -42.94 -6.35
N GLU A 163 -12.96 -43.29 -5.89
CA GLU A 163 -11.70 -43.12 -6.59
C GLU A 163 -11.72 -43.97 -7.88
N ASP A 164 -11.98 -43.35 -9.02
CA ASP A 164 -11.80 -44.00 -10.33
C ASP A 164 -10.35 -43.82 -10.84
N ASP A 165 -9.57 -44.88 -10.66
CA ASP A 165 -8.55 -45.45 -11.56
C ASP A 165 -7.87 -44.53 -12.58
N ILE A 166 -6.73 -43.94 -12.18
CA ILE A 166 -5.82 -43.22 -13.09
C ILE A 166 -4.55 -44.02 -13.45
N ASP A 167 -4.52 -45.33 -13.20
CA ASP A 167 -3.29 -46.15 -13.32
C ASP A 167 -3.27 -47.07 -14.55
N SER A 168 -3.81 -46.61 -15.68
CA SER A 168 -3.76 -47.33 -16.98
C SER A 168 -3.10 -46.54 -18.12
N PHE A 169 -2.33 -45.48 -17.84
CA PHE A 169 -1.74 -44.62 -18.90
C PHE A 169 -0.21 -44.74 -19.08
N PHE A 170 0.53 -45.51 -18.27
CA PHE A 170 1.95 -45.79 -18.51
C PHE A 170 2.20 -47.28 -18.79
N GLY A 171 1.60 -47.76 -19.89
CA GLY A 171 1.99 -49.01 -20.56
C GLY A 171 2.87 -48.73 -21.76
#